data_AF-A0A8T6NVR9-F1
#
_entry.id   AF-A0A8T6NVR9-F1
#
_cell.length_a   1.000
_cell.length_b   1.000
_cell.length_c   1.000
_cell.angle_alpha   90.00
_cell.angle_beta   90.00
_cell.angle_gamma   90.00
#
_symmetry.space_group_name_H-M   'P 1'
#
loop_
_entity.id
_entity.type
_entity.pdbx_description
1 polymer ?
#
loop_
_entity_poly.entity_id
_entity_poly.type
_entity_poly.pdbx_seq_one_letter_code
_entity_poly.pdbx_strand_id
1 'polypeptide(L)'
;MWAPYQATTYRAALAMLQAGWHVLDIGAGDLRFARQAAALGCRVTAVEIQPGLAAGPPQGVTVIAADAREWPFPPGIDAAVLLMRHCAFYPLVVRKLRQGGCPRLITNARWGLHVECVPLGPGEPFGAVSIGWWACVRCGEAGFQPGDPDALTASVMEHVSNVEGCPACSS
;
A
#
# COMPACT_ATOMS: atom_id res chain seq x y z
N MET A 1 1.13 15.72 -13.16
CA MET A 1 1.98 16.58 -12.32
C MET A 1 2.36 15.78 -11.09
N TRP A 2 3.65 15.49 -10.88
CA TRP A 2 4.15 14.82 -9.67
C TRP A 2 4.38 15.88 -8.59
N ALA A 3 3.92 15.63 -7.37
CA ALA A 3 4.16 16.49 -6.22
C ALA A 3 4.54 15.62 -5.03
N PRO A 4 5.62 15.95 -4.30
CA PRO A 4 6.04 15.18 -3.15
C PRO A 4 4.97 15.22 -2.06
N TYR A 5 4.82 14.12 -1.32
CA TYR A 5 3.98 14.14 -0.11
C TYR A 5 4.58 15.02 0.97
N GLN A 6 3.71 15.44 1.88
CA GLN A 6 4.10 16.09 3.12
C GLN A 6 4.92 15.13 3.99
N ALA A 7 5.83 15.68 4.79
CA ALA A 7 6.70 14.90 5.69
C ALA A 7 5.90 14.01 6.67
N THR A 8 4.69 14.41 7.03
CA THR A 8 3.77 13.62 7.88
C THR A 8 3.38 12.30 7.25
N THR A 9 3.11 12.26 5.94
CA THR A 9 2.78 11.04 5.21
C THR A 9 3.96 10.07 5.20
N TYR A 10 5.17 10.56 4.92
CA TYR A 10 6.36 9.71 4.95
C TYR A 10 6.63 9.16 6.35
N ARG A 11 6.55 10.00 7.38
CA ARG A 11 6.74 9.55 8.77
C ARG A 11 5.73 8.46 9.18
N ALA A 12 4.46 8.60 8.79
CA ALA A 12 3.46 7.58 9.06
C ALA A 12 3.79 6.24 8.39
N ALA A 13 4.22 6.26 7.12
CA ALA A 13 4.64 5.05 6.41
C ALA A 13 5.92 4.43 7.01
N LEU A 14 6.91 5.26 7.36
CA LEU A 14 8.18 4.83 7.95
C LEU A 14 7.99 4.19 9.33
N ALA A 15 7.03 4.66 10.13
CA ALA A 15 6.71 4.09 11.44
C ALA A 15 6.17 2.64 11.38
N MET A 16 5.77 2.19 10.19
CA MET A 16 5.29 0.82 9.95
C MET A 16 6.39 -0.12 9.44
N LEU A 17 7.63 0.38 9.28
CA LEU A 17 8.79 -0.39 8.84
C LEU A 17 9.66 -0.83 10.02
N GLN A 18 10.49 -1.84 9.76
CA GLN A 18 11.51 -2.31 10.70
C GLN A 18 12.88 -2.36 10.02
N ALA A 19 13.95 -2.07 10.78
CA ALA A 19 15.31 -2.25 10.31
C ALA A 19 15.57 -3.70 9.86
N GLY A 20 16.36 -3.87 8.80
CA GLY A 20 16.68 -5.15 8.17
C GLY A 20 15.68 -5.63 7.12
N TRP A 21 14.47 -5.06 7.07
CA TRP A 21 13.47 -5.43 6.07
C TRP A 21 13.89 -5.11 4.64
N HIS A 22 13.47 -5.97 3.71
CA HIS A 22 13.46 -5.68 2.29
C HIS A 22 12.15 -4.98 1.91
N VAL A 23 12.26 -3.71 1.51
CA VAL A 23 11.14 -2.84 1.17
C VAL A 23 11.07 -2.63 -0.33
N LEU A 24 9.90 -2.78 -0.92
CA LEU A 24 9.62 -2.38 -2.31
C LEU A 24 8.90 -1.02 -2.32
N ASP A 25 9.54 0.02 -2.84
CA ASP A 25 8.97 1.37 -3.01
C ASP A 25 8.45 1.54 -4.44
N ILE A 26 7.12 1.59 -4.61
CA ILE A 26 6.44 1.56 -5.91
C ILE A 26 6.07 2.99 -6.34
N GLY A 27 6.64 3.46 -7.46
CA GLY A 27 6.49 4.85 -7.88
C GLY A 27 7.36 5.77 -7.03
N ALA A 28 8.64 5.42 -6.91
CA ALA A 28 9.55 5.98 -5.92
C ALA A 28 9.91 7.47 -6.13
N GLY A 29 9.58 8.06 -7.29
CA GLY A 29 9.81 9.47 -7.59
C GLY A 29 11.28 9.87 -7.41
N ASP A 30 11.52 10.89 -6.58
CA ASP A 30 12.85 11.42 -6.24
C ASP A 30 13.61 10.61 -5.16
N LEU A 31 13.14 9.40 -4.86
CA LEU A 31 13.68 8.49 -3.84
C LEU A 31 13.57 9.02 -2.40
N ARG A 32 12.76 10.05 -2.13
CA ARG A 32 12.70 10.66 -0.80
C ARG A 32 12.24 9.71 0.30
N PHE A 33 11.27 8.85 0.00
CA PHE A 33 10.87 7.79 0.93
C PHE A 33 11.96 6.72 1.03
N ALA A 34 12.42 6.18 -0.10
CA ALA A 34 13.49 5.17 -0.15
C ALA A 34 14.74 5.57 0.64
N ARG A 35 15.19 6.83 0.56
CA ARG A 35 16.33 7.37 1.33
C ARG A 35 16.10 7.29 2.84
N GLN A 36 14.90 7.66 3.30
CA GLN A 36 14.55 7.61 4.72
C GLN A 36 14.41 6.17 5.20
N ALA A 37 13.80 5.28 4.40
CA ALA A 37 13.71 3.86 4.74
C ALA A 37 15.10 3.20 4.81
N ALA A 38 16.01 3.52 3.89
CA ALA A 38 17.39 3.06 3.95
C ALA A 38 18.14 3.58 5.19
N ALA A 39 17.92 4.84 5.58
CA ALA A 39 18.48 5.39 6.81
C ALA A 39 17.96 4.71 8.10
N LEU A 40 16.77 4.09 8.05
CA LEU A 40 16.26 3.22 9.12
C LEU A 40 16.89 1.82 9.11
N GLY A 41 17.79 1.52 8.17
CA GLY A 41 18.43 0.21 8.04
C GLY A 41 17.66 -0.78 7.17
N CYS A 42 16.69 -0.32 6.35
CA CYS A 42 16.03 -1.18 5.37
C CYS A 42 16.90 -1.35 4.11
N ARG A 43 16.74 -2.49 3.42
CA ARG A 43 17.15 -2.65 2.02
C ARG A 43 15.98 -2.27 1.14
N VAL A 44 16.15 -1.30 0.25
CA VAL A 44 15.04 -0.77 -0.56
C VAL A 44 15.25 -1.09 -2.03
N THR A 45 14.26 -1.69 -2.66
CA THR A 45 14.11 -1.73 -4.12
C THR A 45 13.11 -0.65 -4.52
N ALA A 46 13.57 0.38 -5.22
CA ALA A 46 12.76 1.50 -5.66
C ALA A 46 12.45 1.37 -7.15
N VAL A 47 11.16 1.32 -7.52
CA VAL A 47 10.74 1.24 -8.92
C VAL A 47 10.16 2.59 -9.34
N GLU A 48 10.72 3.17 -10.39
CA GLU A 48 10.29 4.45 -10.95
C GLU A 48 10.39 4.41 -12.48
N ILE A 49 9.35 4.90 -13.16
CA ILE A 49 9.28 4.89 -14.63
C ILE A 49 10.11 6.03 -15.25
N GLN A 50 10.31 7.12 -14.50
CA GLN A 50 11.10 8.27 -14.92
C GLN A 50 12.51 8.23 -14.30
N PRO A 51 13.52 7.70 -15.00
CA PRO A 51 14.87 7.55 -14.44
C PRO A 51 15.49 8.88 -14.00
N GLY A 52 15.09 10.00 -14.61
CA GLY A 52 15.57 11.34 -14.26
C GLY A 52 15.15 11.82 -12.86
N LEU A 53 14.08 11.26 -12.28
CA LEU A 53 13.69 11.58 -10.90
C LEU A 53 14.57 10.83 -9.89
N ALA A 54 14.94 9.58 -10.21
CA ALA A 54 15.60 8.66 -9.30
C ALA A 54 17.14 8.75 -9.31
N ALA A 55 17.69 9.97 -9.34
CA ALA A 55 19.14 10.17 -9.40
C ALA A 55 19.84 10.00 -8.04
N GLY A 56 21.06 9.46 -8.07
CA GLY A 56 21.97 9.37 -6.91
C GLY A 56 21.42 8.55 -5.73
N PRO A 57 21.07 7.27 -5.93
CA PRO A 57 20.57 6.44 -4.84
C PRO A 57 21.62 6.29 -3.73
N PRO A 58 21.23 6.36 -2.44
CA PRO A 58 22.16 6.12 -1.34
C PRO A 58 22.48 4.62 -1.23
N GLN A 59 23.44 4.28 -0.36
CA GLN A 59 23.66 2.89 0.02
C GLN A 59 22.36 2.27 0.56
N GLY A 60 22.11 1.01 0.20
CA GLY A 60 20.90 0.29 0.60
C GLY A 60 19.68 0.54 -0.29
N VAL A 61 19.77 1.40 -1.31
CA VAL A 61 18.71 1.61 -2.31
C VAL A 61 19.15 1.10 -3.68
N THR A 62 18.40 0.15 -4.22
CA THR A 62 18.52 -0.31 -5.62
C THR A 62 17.38 0.30 -6.44
N VAL A 63 17.73 1.07 -7.47
CA VAL A 63 16.75 1.70 -8.36
C VAL A 63 16.52 0.83 -9.58
N ILE A 64 15.24 0.61 -9.89
CA ILE A 64 14.77 -0.06 -11.10
C ILE A 64 14.03 0.96 -11.94
N ALA A 65 14.63 1.36 -13.06
CA ALA A 65 14.01 2.23 -14.05
C ALA A 65 13.05 1.41 -14.92
N ALA A 66 11.80 1.27 -14.49
CA ALA A 66 10.81 0.46 -15.19
C ALA A 66 9.38 0.89 -14.86
N ASP A 67 8.43 0.49 -15.71
CA ASP A 67 7.02 0.56 -15.39
C ASP A 67 6.67 -0.51 -14.34
N ALA A 68 6.25 -0.09 -13.16
CA ALA A 68 5.84 -0.98 -12.08
C ALA A 68 4.63 -1.88 -12.43
N ARG A 69 3.87 -1.57 -13.50
CA ARG A 69 2.80 -2.41 -14.01
C ARG A 69 3.35 -3.65 -14.70
N GLU A 70 4.46 -3.51 -15.42
CA GLU A 70 5.05 -4.55 -16.27
C GLU A 70 6.19 -5.30 -15.55
N TRP A 71 7.03 -4.58 -14.81
CA TRP A 71 8.22 -5.15 -14.19
C TRP A 71 7.88 -6.20 -13.09
N PRO A 72 8.43 -7.42 -13.13
CA PRO A 72 8.12 -8.45 -12.13
C PRO A 72 8.63 -8.05 -10.75
N PHE A 73 7.76 -8.07 -9.73
CA PHE A 73 8.15 -7.77 -8.36
C PHE A 73 9.02 -8.91 -7.80
N PRO A 74 10.11 -8.60 -7.08
CA PRO A 74 11.00 -9.60 -6.54
C PRO A 74 10.31 -10.37 -5.41
N PRO A 75 10.65 -11.66 -5.20
CA PRO A 75 10.21 -12.39 -4.02
C PRO A 75 10.93 -11.89 -2.77
N GLY A 76 10.43 -12.28 -1.59
CA GLY A 76 11.11 -12.02 -0.31
C GLY A 76 11.02 -10.58 0.18
N ILE A 77 10.04 -9.82 -0.33
CA ILE A 77 9.71 -8.48 0.17
C ILE A 77 8.99 -8.61 1.51
N ASP A 78 9.49 -7.93 2.55
CA ASP A 78 8.87 -7.88 3.87
C ASP A 78 7.72 -6.87 3.92
N ALA A 79 7.85 -5.76 3.17
CA ALA A 79 6.81 -4.76 3.03
C ALA A 79 6.88 -4.04 1.67
N ALA A 80 5.74 -3.85 1.02
CA ALA A 80 5.63 -2.96 -0.13
C ALA A 80 5.04 -1.61 0.28
N VAL A 81 5.42 -0.55 -0.41
CA VAL A 81 4.95 0.82 -0.17
C VAL A 81 4.41 1.38 -1.48
N LEU A 82 3.16 1.84 -1.45
CA LEU A 82 2.47 2.47 -2.57
C LEU A 82 1.78 3.75 -2.07
N LEU A 83 2.51 4.86 -2.11
CA LEU A 83 1.97 6.18 -1.77
C LEU A 83 1.41 6.83 -3.05
N MET A 84 0.21 6.45 -3.45
CA MET A 84 -0.48 6.97 -4.64
C MET A 84 -1.98 7.05 -4.36
N ARG A 85 -2.46 8.21 -3.90
CA ARG A 85 -3.86 8.44 -3.47
C ARG A 85 -4.91 8.06 -4.52
N HIS A 86 -4.55 8.13 -5.80
CA HIS A 86 -5.43 7.83 -6.92
C HIS A 86 -4.82 6.73 -7.80
N CYS A 87 -4.53 5.58 -7.19
CA CYS A 87 -3.92 4.46 -7.91
C CYS A 87 -4.98 3.66 -8.69
N ALA A 88 -5.10 3.92 -9.99
CA ALA A 88 -5.97 3.16 -10.88
C ALA A 88 -5.53 1.69 -11.08
N PHE A 89 -4.31 1.33 -10.65
CA PHE A 89 -3.73 -0.01 -10.83
C PHE A 89 -3.58 -0.77 -9.51
N TYR A 90 -4.27 -0.34 -8.45
CA TYR A 90 -4.22 -1.00 -7.14
C TYR A 90 -4.45 -2.53 -7.21
N PRO A 91 -5.47 -3.06 -7.93
CA PRO A 91 -5.69 -4.50 -8.00
C PRO A 91 -4.52 -5.26 -8.63
N LEU A 92 -3.87 -4.66 -9.63
CA LEU A 92 -2.68 -5.21 -10.27
C LEU A 92 -1.51 -5.29 -9.28
N VAL A 93 -1.29 -4.22 -8.51
CA VAL A 93 -0.23 -4.17 -7.50
C VAL A 93 -0.44 -5.27 -6.44
N VAL A 94 -1.64 -5.37 -5.87
CA VAL A 94 -1.97 -6.40 -4.87
C VAL A 94 -1.75 -7.80 -5.41
N ARG A 95 -2.20 -8.07 -6.66
CA ARG A 95 -1.98 -9.38 -7.30
C ARG A 95 -0.49 -9.73 -7.39
N LYS A 96 0.34 -8.79 -7.87
CA LYS A 96 1.78 -9.01 -8.02
C LYS A 96 2.47 -9.21 -6.68
N LEU A 97 2.09 -8.44 -5.66
CA LEU A 97 2.63 -8.57 -4.32
C LEU A 97 2.28 -9.92 -3.69
N ARG A 98 1.03 -10.38 -3.83
CA ARG A 98 0.59 -11.72 -3.38
C ARG A 98 1.35 -12.83 -4.09
N GLN A 99 1.53 -12.73 -5.41
CA GLN A 99 2.31 -13.69 -6.20
C GLN A 99 3.77 -13.76 -5.73
N GLY A 100 4.34 -12.64 -5.31
CA GLY A 100 5.69 -12.56 -4.72
C GLY A 100 5.77 -12.95 -3.24
N GLY A 101 4.65 -13.31 -2.60
CA GLY A 101 4.58 -13.67 -1.19
C GLY A 101 4.76 -12.50 -0.21
N CYS A 102 4.58 -11.26 -0.67
CA CYS A 102 4.69 -10.08 0.20
C CYS A 102 3.55 -10.08 1.23
N PRO A 103 3.83 -9.93 2.54
CA PRO A 103 2.82 -10.06 3.58
C PRO A 103 1.99 -8.79 3.81
N ARG A 104 2.49 -7.61 3.40
CA ARG A 104 1.83 -6.33 3.70
C ARG A 104 2.10 -5.23 2.68
N LEU A 105 1.11 -4.35 2.51
CA LEU A 105 1.17 -3.16 1.69
C LEU A 105 0.91 -1.91 2.55
N ILE A 106 1.89 -1.03 2.64
CA ILE A 106 1.75 0.30 3.26
C ILE A 106 1.29 1.27 2.17
N THR A 107 0.12 1.89 2.35
CA THR A 107 -0.51 2.67 1.28
C THR A 107 -1.43 3.77 1.79
N ASN A 108 -1.79 4.69 0.91
CA ASN A 108 -2.85 5.70 1.08
C ASN A 108 -3.89 5.65 -0.04
N ALA A 109 -3.89 4.55 -0.82
CA ALA A 109 -4.67 4.45 -2.05
C ALA A 109 -6.15 4.13 -1.80
N ARG A 110 -6.50 3.30 -0.80
CA ARG A 110 -7.89 2.87 -0.57
C ARG A 110 -8.79 4.02 -0.12
N TRP A 111 -8.29 4.81 0.82
CA TRP A 111 -9.03 5.92 1.43
C TRP A 111 -8.76 7.27 0.76
N GLY A 112 -7.76 7.35 -0.14
CA GLY A 112 -7.25 8.60 -0.70
C GLY A 112 -6.63 9.56 0.34
N LEU A 113 -6.60 9.17 1.61
CA LEU A 113 -6.21 9.95 2.78
C LEU A 113 -5.50 9.03 3.78
N HIS A 114 -4.65 9.63 4.62
CA HIS A 114 -3.86 8.95 5.66
C HIS A 114 -3.04 7.75 5.13
N VAL A 115 -2.20 7.14 5.98
CA VAL A 115 -1.43 5.95 5.59
C VAL A 115 -1.93 4.79 6.44
N GLU A 116 -2.09 3.64 5.82
CA GLU A 116 -2.47 2.39 6.47
C GLU A 116 -1.50 1.27 6.09
N CYS A 117 -1.50 0.19 6.90
CA CYS A 117 -0.81 -1.06 6.59
C CYS A 117 -1.85 -2.14 6.31
N VAL A 118 -1.95 -2.56 5.06
CA VAL A 118 -2.91 -3.56 4.60
C VAL A 118 -2.25 -4.95 4.66
N PRO A 119 -2.79 -5.91 5.42
CA PRO A 119 -2.35 -7.30 5.34
C PRO A 119 -2.72 -7.88 3.97
N LEU A 120 -1.77 -8.52 3.29
CA LEU A 120 -1.98 -9.05 1.94
C LEU A 120 -2.49 -10.50 1.93
N GLY A 121 -2.82 -11.08 3.08
CA GLY A 121 -3.58 -12.33 3.17
C GLY A 121 -5.01 -12.17 2.63
N PRO A 122 -5.77 -13.28 2.50
CA PRO A 122 -7.17 -13.23 2.11
C PRO A 122 -7.99 -12.37 3.07
N GLY A 123 -8.81 -11.46 2.54
CA GLY A 123 -9.82 -10.74 3.32
C GLY A 123 -11.04 -11.61 3.62
N GLU A 124 -11.88 -11.17 4.55
CA GLU A 124 -13.18 -11.79 4.81
C GLU A 124 -14.12 -11.63 3.61
N PRO A 125 -15.06 -12.56 3.37
CA PRO A 125 -16.06 -12.36 2.32
C PRO A 125 -16.85 -11.07 2.58
N PHE A 126 -17.01 -10.22 1.57
CA PHE A 126 -17.76 -8.96 1.72
C PHE A 126 -19.16 -9.16 2.32
N GLY A 127 -19.87 -10.23 1.94
CA GLY A 127 -21.19 -10.55 2.47
C GLY A 127 -21.24 -10.92 3.96
N ALA A 128 -20.10 -11.06 4.63
CA ALA A 128 -20.03 -11.26 6.08
C ALA A 128 -20.13 -9.95 6.88
N VAL A 129 -19.95 -8.79 6.24
CA VAL A 129 -20.05 -7.48 6.91
C VAL A 129 -21.53 -7.12 7.08
N SER A 130 -21.98 -7.06 8.33
CA SER A 130 -23.37 -6.69 8.67
C SER A 130 -23.56 -5.17 8.83
N ILE A 131 -22.57 -4.47 9.38
CA ILE A 131 -22.55 -3.02 9.57
C ILE A 131 -21.10 -2.55 9.78
N GLY A 132 -20.76 -1.34 9.37
CA GLY A 132 -19.47 -0.70 9.69
C GLY A 132 -18.59 -0.42 8.48
N TRP A 133 -17.37 0.06 8.75
CA TRP A 133 -16.38 0.34 7.71
C TRP A 133 -15.78 -0.95 7.17
N TRP A 134 -15.61 -0.99 5.85
CA TRP A 134 -14.93 -2.06 5.15
C TRP A 134 -13.98 -1.49 4.11
N ALA A 135 -12.92 -2.23 3.83
CA ALA A 135 -12.01 -1.92 2.75
C ALA A 135 -11.54 -3.21 2.07
N CYS A 136 -11.74 -3.28 0.76
CA CYS A 136 -11.44 -4.44 -0.05
C CYS A 136 -9.94 -4.57 -0.27
N VAL A 137 -9.34 -5.65 0.22
CA VAL A 137 -7.90 -5.91 0.03
C VAL A 137 -7.57 -6.12 -1.44
N ARG A 138 -8.48 -6.72 -2.20
CA ARG A 138 -8.25 -7.07 -3.61
C ARG A 138 -8.28 -5.85 -4.54
N CYS A 139 -9.35 -5.05 -4.51
CA CYS A 139 -9.51 -3.94 -5.47
C CYS A 139 -9.20 -2.56 -4.90
N GLY A 140 -9.11 -2.44 -3.57
CA GLY A 140 -8.84 -1.17 -2.90
C GLY A 140 -10.07 -0.31 -2.64
N GLU A 141 -11.25 -0.72 -3.11
CA GLU A 141 -12.52 -0.03 -2.80
C GLU A 141 -12.76 -0.05 -1.29
N ALA A 142 -13.28 1.05 -0.74
CA ALA A 142 -13.62 1.15 0.67
C ALA A 142 -14.94 1.89 0.84
N GLY A 143 -15.65 1.58 1.93
CA GLY A 143 -16.95 2.18 2.19
C GLY A 143 -17.51 1.82 3.55
N PHE A 144 -18.75 2.24 3.78
CA PHE A 144 -19.52 1.90 4.96
C PHE A 144 -20.69 1.02 4.56
N GLN A 145 -20.85 -0.11 5.23
CA GLN A 145 -22.02 -0.98 5.08
C GLN A 145 -23.08 -0.50 6.08
N PRO A 146 -24.24 0.03 5.64
CA PRO A 146 -25.34 0.32 6.53
C PRO A 146 -25.97 -0.97 7.04
N GLY A 147 -26.49 -0.91 8.27
CA GLY A 147 -27.16 -2.01 8.94
C GLY A 147 -28.08 -1.48 10.04
N ASP A 148 -28.38 -2.31 11.03
CA ASP A 148 -29.19 -1.94 12.19
C ASP A 148 -28.50 -0.83 13.01
N PRO A 149 -29.12 0.37 13.18
CA PRO A 149 -28.56 1.45 13.98
C PRO A 149 -28.28 1.06 15.43
N ASP A 150 -29.06 0.13 16.01
CA ASP A 150 -28.88 -0.31 17.39
C ASP A 150 -27.60 -1.15 17.56
N ALA A 151 -27.08 -1.71 16.47
CA ALA A 151 -25.79 -2.39 16.44
C ALA A 151 -24.59 -1.44 16.27
N LEU A 152 -24.83 -0.14 16.06
CA LEU A 152 -23.78 0.85 15.83
C LEU A 152 -23.12 1.28 17.14
N THR A 153 -22.00 0.63 17.46
CA THR A 153 -21.17 0.97 18.63
C THR A 153 -19.94 1.76 18.22
N ALA A 154 -19.27 2.43 19.17
CA ALA A 154 -17.99 3.09 18.92
C ALA A 154 -16.94 2.12 18.35
N SER A 155 -16.91 0.87 18.84
CA SER A 155 -16.01 -0.17 18.32
C SER A 155 -16.28 -0.51 16.86
N VAL A 156 -17.54 -0.51 16.41
CA VAL A 156 -17.91 -0.74 15.00
C VAL A 156 -17.47 0.45 14.14
N MET A 157 -17.54 1.66 14.68
CA MET A 157 -17.12 2.88 13.96
C MET A 157 -15.61 3.04 13.83
N GLU A 158 -14.83 2.51 14.77
CA GLU A 158 -13.37 2.56 14.76
C GLU A 158 -12.73 1.38 13.99
N HIS A 159 -13.45 0.27 13.87
CA HIS A 159 -12.95 -0.92 13.19
C HIS A 159 -13.17 -0.85 11.68
N VAL A 160 -12.16 -1.25 10.91
CA VAL A 160 -12.24 -1.45 9.47
C VAL A 160 -12.08 -2.93 9.16
N SER A 161 -13.11 -3.52 8.55
CA SER A 161 -13.07 -4.91 8.08
C SER A 161 -12.30 -5.01 6.77
N ASN A 162 -11.24 -5.83 6.73
CA ASN A 162 -10.54 -6.13 5.49
C ASN A 162 -11.28 -7.24 4.74
N VAL A 163 -11.91 -6.88 3.61
CA VAL A 163 -12.80 -7.78 2.87
C VAL A 163 -12.26 -8.14 1.49
N GLU A 164 -12.89 -9.12 0.84
CA GLU A 164 -12.75 -9.43 -0.58
C GLU A 164 -14.09 -9.78 -1.22
N GLY A 165 -14.18 -9.60 -2.54
CA GLY A 165 -15.41 -9.87 -3.28
C GLY A 165 -16.48 -8.78 -3.14
N CYS A 166 -16.09 -7.55 -2.84
CA CYS A 166 -17.01 -6.41 -2.87
C CYS A 166 -17.55 -6.17 -4.30
N PRO A 167 -18.65 -5.41 -4.49
CA PRO A 167 -19.26 -5.18 -5.80
C PRO A 167 -18.30 -4.66 -6.87
N ALA A 168 -17.35 -3.80 -6.50
CA ALA A 168 -16.35 -3.24 -7.43
C ALA A 168 -15.34 -4.29 -7.94
N CYS A 169 -15.23 -5.48 -7.33
CA CYS A 169 -14.34 -6.54 -7.81
C CYS A 169 -14.86 -7.24 -9.07
N SER A 170 -16.15 -7.07 -9.38
CA SER A 170 -16.82 -7.66 -10.56
C SER A 170 -17.03 -6.63 -11.68
N SER A 171 -16.56 -5.40 -11.47
CA SER A 171 -16.68 -4.27 -12.41
C SER A 171 -15.50 -4.21 -13.37
#